data_AF-A0A6P0U5P8-F1
#
_entry.id   AF-A0A6P0U5P8-F1
#
_cell.length_a   1.000
_cell.length_b   1.000
_cell.length_c   1.000
_cell.angle_alpha   90.00
_cell.angle_beta   90.00
_cell.angle_gamma   90.00
#
_symmetry.space_group_name_H-M   'P 1'
#
loop_
_entity.id
_entity.type
_entity.pdbx_description
1 polymer ?
#
loop_
_entity_poly.entity_id
_entity_poly.type
_entity_poly.pdbx_seq_one_letter_code
_entity_poly.pdbx_strand_id
1 'polypeptide(L)'
;SHPTFWLYIPCYSKSIDFTLIDEATGDKIYQTNFNVESEQGIISLKLPSAAPPLKVGKQYRWVFVFDCGDGVEDLSVDVVVERVAASNSLTSQLNTAATVMEKIDIYAENGLWHETITELGNLRRSNPDDVAIAARWNSLWQQDYIRFDDYDLTLEQIQDCCDVSDR
;
A
#
# COMPACT_ATOMS: atom_id res chain seq x y z
N SER A 1 -14.74 0.99 -3.87
CA SER A 1 -13.46 0.49 -4.36
C SER A 1 -12.76 -0.30 -3.28
N HIS A 2 -11.85 -1.19 -3.68
CA HIS A 2 -11.07 -2.02 -2.79
C HIS A 2 -9.58 -1.72 -3.02
N PRO A 3 -9.00 -0.77 -2.26
CA PRO A 3 -7.62 -0.36 -2.45
C PRO A 3 -6.64 -1.44 -1.99
N THR A 4 -5.38 -1.27 -2.38
CA THR A 4 -4.25 -2.01 -1.82
C THR A 4 -3.48 -1.09 -0.90
N PHE A 5 -3.21 -1.57 0.30
CA PHE A 5 -2.37 -0.92 1.30
C PHE A 5 -0.97 -1.51 1.22
N TRP A 6 0.05 -0.65 1.27
CA TRP A 6 1.46 -1.04 1.22
C TRP A 6 2.14 -0.57 2.50
N LEU A 7 2.92 -1.46 3.11
CA LEU A 7 3.62 -1.18 4.37
C LEU A 7 4.92 -1.96 4.45
N TYR A 8 5.86 -1.44 5.25
CA TYR A 8 7.09 -2.12 5.62
C TYR A 8 6.93 -2.80 6.98
N ILE A 9 7.40 -4.04 7.10
CA ILE A 9 7.45 -4.79 8.35
C ILE A 9 8.80 -4.51 9.02
N PRO A 10 8.83 -3.86 10.20
CA PRO A 10 10.06 -3.42 10.84
C PRO A 10 10.73 -4.46 11.75
N CYS A 11 10.07 -5.59 12.03
CA CYS A 11 10.51 -6.61 12.99
C CYS A 11 10.00 -8.00 12.55
N TYR A 12 10.61 -9.08 13.05
CA TYR A 12 10.04 -10.42 12.88
C TYR A 12 8.65 -10.47 13.53
N SER A 13 7.63 -10.41 12.69
CA SER A 13 6.23 -10.31 13.12
C SER A 13 5.55 -11.65 12.91
N LYS A 14 4.98 -12.24 13.96
CA LYS A 14 4.23 -13.51 13.82
C LYS A 14 2.90 -13.28 13.12
N SER A 15 2.26 -12.17 13.45
CA SER A 15 0.99 -11.77 12.88
C SER A 15 0.88 -10.25 12.77
N ILE A 16 0.00 -9.80 11.88
CA ILE A 16 -0.32 -8.39 11.69
C ILE A 16 -1.84 -8.25 11.79
N ASP A 17 -2.28 -7.35 12.66
CA ASP A 17 -3.66 -6.90 12.74
C ASP A 17 -3.88 -5.71 11.83
N PHE A 18 -4.86 -5.81 10.95
CA PHE A 18 -5.31 -4.72 10.09
C PHE A 18 -6.70 -4.27 10.51
N THR A 19 -6.87 -2.96 10.71
CA THR A 19 -8.19 -2.35 10.92
C THR A 19 -8.38 -1.17 9.97
N LEU A 20 -9.54 -1.11 9.32
CA LEU A 20 -10.00 0.01 8.52
C LEU A 20 -11.15 0.71 9.24
N ILE A 21 -11.04 2.02 9.40
CA ILE A 21 -11.94 2.85 10.20
C ILE A 21 -12.51 3.98 9.33
N ASP A 22 -13.80 4.29 9.43
CA ASP A 22 -14.36 5.53 8.87
C ASP A 22 -13.89 6.70 9.75
N GLU A 23 -13.13 7.62 9.16
CA GLU A 23 -12.44 8.68 9.90
C GLU A 23 -13.43 9.64 10.59
N ALA A 24 -14.61 9.84 10.02
CA ALA A 24 -15.58 10.79 10.54
C ALA A 24 -16.39 10.20 11.71
N THR A 25 -16.70 8.90 11.69
CA THR A 25 -17.55 8.26 12.71
C THR A 25 -16.76 7.47 13.75
N GLY A 26 -15.54 7.04 13.41
CA GLY A 26 -14.76 6.10 14.22
C GLY A 26 -15.23 4.64 14.09
N ASP A 27 -16.17 4.35 13.18
CA ASP A 27 -16.67 2.99 12.98
C ASP A 27 -15.63 2.10 12.31
N LYS A 28 -15.44 0.89 12.85
CA LYS A 28 -14.63 -0.15 12.19
C LYS A 28 -15.38 -0.69 10.98
N ILE A 29 -14.84 -0.44 9.79
CA ILE A 29 -15.40 -0.88 8.50
C ILE A 29 -14.94 -2.29 8.16
N TYR A 30 -13.70 -2.62 8.49
CA TYR A 30 -13.13 -3.93 8.27
C TYR A 30 -12.02 -4.21 9.28
N GLN A 31 -11.87 -5.47 9.70
CA GLN A 31 -10.79 -5.90 10.55
C GLN A 31 -10.38 -7.32 10.16
N THR A 32 -9.08 -7.60 10.12
CA THR A 32 -8.54 -8.94 9.91
C THR A 32 -7.20 -9.08 10.60
N ASN A 33 -6.84 -10.32 10.95
CA ASN A 33 -5.50 -10.70 11.35
C ASN A 33 -4.93 -11.63 10.27
N PHE A 34 -3.64 -11.55 9.98
CA PHE A 34 -2.96 -12.51 9.12
C PHE A 34 -1.54 -12.78 9.61
N ASN A 35 -1.10 -14.01 9.43
CA ASN A 35 0.27 -14.40 9.74
C ASN A 35 1.20 -13.93 8.63
N VAL A 36 2.41 -13.51 9.01
CA VAL A 36 3.47 -13.20 8.07
C VAL A 36 4.65 -14.11 8.38
N GLU A 37 5.06 -14.92 7.40
CA GLU A 37 6.25 -15.76 7.53
C GLU A 37 7.49 -15.01 7.04
N SER A 38 7.70 -13.78 7.51
CA SER A 38 8.87 -13.00 7.12
C SER A 38 9.43 -12.15 8.24
N GLU A 39 10.76 -12.02 8.23
CA GLU A 39 11.53 -11.24 9.18
C GLU A 39 11.35 -9.74 8.96
N GLN A 40 11.54 -9.23 7.75
CA GLN A 40 11.43 -7.81 7.39
C GLN A 40 11.20 -7.64 5.89
N GLY A 41 10.53 -6.57 5.47
CA GLY A 41 10.36 -6.22 4.06
C GLY A 41 9.01 -5.58 3.74
N ILE A 42 8.76 -5.36 2.45
CA ILE A 42 7.60 -4.62 1.98
C ILE A 42 6.48 -5.60 1.62
N ILE A 43 5.31 -5.37 2.19
CA ILE A 43 4.11 -6.17 1.94
C ILE A 43 2.98 -5.32 1.37
N SER A 44 2.02 -5.99 0.76
CA SER A 44 0.79 -5.36 0.27
C SER A 44 -0.43 -6.13 0.74
N LEU A 45 -1.43 -5.44 1.27
CA LEU A 45 -2.73 -6.01 1.61
C LEU A 45 -3.82 -5.41 0.71
N LYS A 46 -4.46 -6.23 -0.11
CA LYS A 46 -5.63 -5.80 -0.87
C LYS A 46 -6.88 -5.92 0.01
N LEU A 47 -7.69 -4.86 0.07
CA LEU A 47 -8.96 -4.92 0.77
C LEU A 47 -9.85 -6.01 0.10
N PRO A 48 -10.29 -7.05 0.82
CA PRO A 48 -11.01 -8.16 0.19
C PRO A 48 -12.41 -7.75 -0.23
N SER A 49 -12.95 -8.47 -1.20
CA SER A 49 -14.29 -8.17 -1.76
C SER A 49 -15.43 -8.27 -0.74
N ALA A 50 -15.23 -9.07 0.32
CA ALA A 50 -16.12 -9.19 1.47
C ALA A 50 -16.24 -7.88 2.29
N ALA A 51 -15.21 -7.02 2.25
CA ALA A 51 -15.26 -5.71 2.90
C ALA A 51 -16.11 -4.72 2.08
N PRO A 52 -16.81 -3.76 2.72
CA PRO A 52 -17.53 -2.73 2.00
C PRO A 52 -16.60 -1.88 1.11
N PRO A 53 -17.00 -1.56 -0.13
CA PRO A 53 -16.22 -0.68 -0.99
C PRO A 53 -16.13 0.73 -0.39
N LEU A 54 -14.95 1.35 -0.48
CA LEU A 54 -14.79 2.75 -0.07
C LEU A 54 -15.65 3.67 -0.93
N LYS A 55 -16.28 4.65 -0.27
CA LYS A 55 -17.16 5.67 -0.87
C LYS A 55 -16.37 6.92 -1.25
N VAL A 56 -16.70 7.49 -2.40
CA VAL A 56 -16.12 8.75 -2.90
C VAL A 56 -16.37 9.91 -1.93
N GLY A 57 -15.35 10.75 -1.74
CA GLY A 57 -15.36 11.92 -0.86
C GLY A 57 -15.31 11.59 0.63
N LYS A 58 -15.05 10.33 0.98
CA LYS A 58 -14.89 9.89 2.38
C LYS A 58 -13.43 9.62 2.69
N GLN A 59 -13.06 9.95 3.93
CA GLN A 59 -11.79 9.63 4.55
C GLN A 59 -11.91 8.37 5.39
N TYR A 60 -10.84 7.57 5.39
CA TYR A 60 -10.71 6.36 6.16
C TYR A 60 -9.34 6.34 6.80
N ARG A 61 -9.23 5.80 8.00
CA ARG A 61 -7.96 5.52 8.64
C ARG A 61 -7.72 4.02 8.61
N TRP A 62 -6.61 3.62 8.03
CA TRP A 62 -6.13 2.27 8.20
C TRP A 62 -5.08 2.23 9.30
N VAL A 63 -5.08 1.14 10.06
CA VAL A 63 -4.16 0.88 11.16
C VAL A 63 -3.59 -0.52 10.96
N PHE A 64 -2.27 -0.66 11.00
CA PHE A 64 -1.58 -1.93 11.13
C PHE A 64 -0.90 -2.01 12.50
N VAL A 65 -1.06 -3.13 13.17
CA VAL A 65 -0.37 -3.46 14.43
C VAL A 65 0.43 -4.74 14.23
N PHE A 66 1.72 -4.70 14.58
CA PHE A 66 2.67 -5.79 14.37
C PHE A 66 2.96 -6.50 15.69
N ASP A 67 2.69 -7.81 15.75
CA ASP A 67 3.09 -8.67 16.86
C ASP A 67 4.55 -9.10 16.69
N CYS A 68 5.48 -8.30 17.25
CA CYS A 68 6.91 -8.57 17.24
C CYS A 68 7.34 -9.64 18.29
N GLY A 69 6.41 -10.24 19.03
CA GLY A 69 6.68 -11.27 20.04
C GLY A 69 6.99 -10.76 21.47
N ASP A 70 7.24 -11.71 22.37
CA ASP A 70 7.29 -11.47 23.82
C ASP A 70 8.42 -10.51 24.23
N GLY A 71 8.04 -9.37 24.82
CA GLY A 71 8.97 -8.38 25.40
C GLY A 71 9.27 -7.16 24.52
N VAL A 72 8.70 -7.10 23.31
CA VAL A 72 8.69 -5.90 22.46
C VAL A 72 7.29 -5.30 22.52
N GLU A 73 7.17 -3.98 22.66
CA GLU A 73 5.87 -3.31 22.51
C GLU A 73 5.38 -3.45 21.07
N ASP A 74 4.09 -3.74 20.91
CA ASP A 74 3.47 -3.81 19.58
C ASP A 74 3.72 -2.51 18.82
N LEU A 75 4.32 -2.63 17.65
CA LEU A 75 4.51 -1.50 16.75
C LEU A 75 3.21 -1.25 16.01
N SER A 76 2.87 0.02 15.80
CA SER A 76 1.68 0.37 15.02
C SER A 76 1.97 1.51 14.06
N VAL A 77 1.33 1.44 12.89
CA VAL A 77 1.31 2.52 11.91
C VAL A 77 -0.13 2.79 11.48
N ASP A 78 -0.50 4.06 11.42
CA ASP A 78 -1.80 4.48 10.95
C ASP A 78 -1.74 5.69 10.03
N VAL A 79 -2.60 5.68 9.01
CA VAL A 79 -2.63 6.74 7.99
C VAL A 79 -4.08 6.98 7.55
N VAL A 80 -4.40 8.26 7.32
CA VAL A 80 -5.68 8.69 6.74
C VAL A 80 -5.58 8.73 5.23
N VAL A 81 -6.58 8.17 4.56
CA VAL A 81 -6.69 8.11 3.11
C VAL A 81 -8.06 8.58 2.66
N GLU A 82 -8.12 9.28 1.54
CA GLU A 82 -9.37 9.73 0.95
C GLU A 82 -9.65 8.97 -0.35
N ARG A 83 -10.89 8.49 -0.50
CA ARG A 83 -11.34 7.97 -1.78
C ARG A 83 -11.81 9.13 -2.66
N VAL A 84 -10.99 9.51 -3.63
CA VAL A 84 -11.34 10.55 -4.61
C VAL A 84 -12.11 9.97 -5.82
N ALA A 85 -12.90 10.83 -6.48
CA ALA A 85 -13.54 10.49 -7.75
C ALA A 85 -12.52 10.59 -8.89
N ALA A 86 -12.63 9.70 -9.89
CA ALA A 86 -11.88 9.89 -11.13
C ALA A 86 -12.42 11.13 -11.87
N SER A 87 -11.53 12.08 -12.18
CA SER A 87 -11.89 13.24 -13.01
C SER A 87 -11.93 12.85 -14.49
N ASN A 88 -12.72 13.57 -15.30
CA ASN A 88 -12.75 13.34 -16.75
C ASN A 88 -11.36 13.52 -17.40
N SER A 89 -10.54 14.42 -16.86
CA SER A 89 -9.16 14.64 -17.33
C SER A 89 -8.29 13.41 -17.04
N LEU A 90 -8.34 12.90 -15.80
CA LEU A 90 -7.62 11.69 -15.40
C LEU A 90 -8.04 10.50 -16.27
N THR A 91 -9.34 10.29 -16.46
CA THR A 91 -9.84 9.21 -17.32
C THR A 91 -9.35 9.36 -18.76
N SER A 92 -9.34 10.58 -19.30
CA SER A 92 -8.83 10.84 -20.64
C SER A 92 -7.34 10.53 -20.75
N GLN A 93 -6.51 10.98 -19.79
CA GLN A 93 -5.08 10.68 -19.75
C GLN A 93 -4.82 9.18 -19.68
N LEU A 94 -5.49 8.46 -18.77
CA LEU A 94 -5.33 7.01 -18.61
C LEU A 94 -5.72 6.23 -19.88
N ASN A 95 -6.70 6.71 -20.64
CA ASN A 95 -7.09 6.10 -21.93
C ASN A 95 -6.03 6.30 -23.03
N THR A 96 -5.15 7.30 -22.90
CA THR A 96 -4.06 7.54 -23.87
C THR A 96 -2.78 6.79 -23.53
N ALA A 97 -2.64 6.25 -22.31
CA ALA A 97 -1.46 5.53 -21.89
C ALA A 97 -1.31 4.22 -22.68
N ALA A 98 -0.20 4.09 -23.42
CA ALA A 98 0.16 2.90 -24.19
C ALA A 98 0.88 1.85 -23.34
N THR A 99 1.51 2.26 -22.24
CA THR A 99 2.31 1.40 -21.37
C THR A 99 1.86 1.47 -19.90
N VAL A 100 2.25 0.46 -19.11
CA VAL A 100 2.02 0.46 -17.65
C VAL A 100 2.81 1.61 -16.98
N MET A 101 4.02 1.90 -17.45
CA MET A 101 4.82 3.01 -16.93
C MET A 101 4.16 4.37 -17.15
N GLU A 102 3.58 4.61 -18.32
CA GLU A 102 2.82 5.86 -18.57
C GLU A 102 1.60 5.97 -17.64
N LYS A 103 0.91 4.86 -17.33
CA LYS A 103 -0.19 4.88 -16.35
C LYS A 103 0.31 5.25 -14.96
N ILE A 104 1.46 4.71 -14.54
CA ILE A 104 2.09 5.02 -13.25
C ILE A 104 2.42 6.52 -13.17
N ASP A 105 3.03 7.07 -14.23
CA ASP A 105 3.37 8.49 -14.33
C ASP A 105 2.10 9.37 -14.23
N ILE A 106 1.03 9.00 -14.96
CA ILE A 106 -0.27 9.71 -14.88
C ILE A 106 -0.85 9.68 -13.46
N TYR A 107 -0.83 8.53 -12.77
CA TYR A 107 -1.29 8.47 -11.38
C TYR A 107 -0.47 9.38 -10.47
N ALA A 108 0.86 9.37 -10.62
CA ALA A 108 1.76 10.18 -9.81
C ALA A 108 1.51 11.68 -10.02
N GLU A 109 1.38 12.12 -11.28
CA GLU A 109 1.09 13.51 -11.65
C GLU A 109 -0.26 14.00 -11.12
N ASN A 110 -1.22 13.09 -10.93
CA ASN A 110 -2.54 13.39 -10.37
C ASN A 110 -2.60 13.22 -8.83
N GLY A 111 -1.47 12.96 -8.16
CA GLY A 111 -1.40 12.80 -6.71
C GLY A 111 -2.06 11.51 -6.18
N LEU A 112 -2.26 10.52 -7.04
CA LEU A 112 -2.90 9.24 -6.72
C LEU A 112 -1.88 8.23 -6.20
N TRP A 113 -1.29 8.55 -5.04
CA TRP A 113 -0.15 7.82 -4.50
C TRP A 113 -0.41 6.32 -4.30
N HIS A 114 -1.62 5.93 -3.88
CA HIS A 114 -2.02 4.54 -3.71
C HIS A 114 -1.98 3.76 -5.03
N GLU A 115 -2.52 4.34 -6.09
CA GLU A 115 -2.48 3.76 -7.42
C GLU A 115 -1.04 3.71 -7.95
N THR A 116 -0.25 4.77 -7.77
CA THR A 116 1.16 4.82 -8.17
C THR A 116 1.98 3.71 -7.52
N ILE A 117 1.96 3.59 -6.18
CA ILE A 117 2.75 2.56 -5.47
C ILE A 117 2.23 1.15 -5.77
N THR A 118 0.92 0.98 -5.95
CA THR A 118 0.35 -0.34 -6.25
C THR A 118 0.78 -0.84 -7.61
N GLU A 119 0.64 -0.02 -8.66
CA GLU A 119 1.04 -0.43 -10.01
C GLU A 119 2.56 -0.64 -10.11
N LEU A 120 3.35 0.28 -9.55
CA LEU A 120 4.82 0.17 -9.59
C LEU A 120 5.33 -0.99 -8.73
N GLY A 121 4.76 -1.20 -7.55
CA GLY A 121 5.12 -2.30 -6.66
C GLY A 121 4.78 -3.67 -7.25
N ASN A 122 3.62 -3.81 -7.90
CA ASN A 122 3.26 -5.03 -8.64
C ASN A 122 4.20 -5.28 -9.82
N LEU A 123 4.58 -4.23 -10.53
CA LEU A 123 5.52 -4.31 -11.65
C LEU A 123 6.91 -4.74 -11.17
N ARG A 124 7.39 -4.17 -10.06
CA ARG A 124 8.66 -4.53 -9.39
C ARG A 124 8.65 -5.97 -8.90
N ARG A 125 7.57 -6.41 -8.26
CA ARG A 125 7.39 -7.80 -7.80
C ARG A 125 7.43 -8.79 -8.96
N SER A 126 6.77 -8.46 -10.07
CA SER A 126 6.70 -9.35 -11.25
C SER A 126 7.99 -9.36 -12.08
N ASN A 127 8.84 -8.35 -11.94
CA ASN A 127 10.08 -8.18 -12.70
C ASN A 127 11.25 -7.82 -11.75
N PRO A 128 11.66 -8.76 -10.87
CA PRO A 128 12.65 -8.49 -9.82
C PRO A 128 14.06 -8.17 -10.34
N ASP A 129 14.38 -8.51 -11.59
CA ASP A 129 15.70 -8.26 -12.19
C ASP A 129 15.71 -7.08 -13.19
N ASP A 130 14.57 -6.43 -13.43
CA ASP A 130 14.50 -5.31 -14.36
C ASP A 130 15.07 -4.03 -13.74
N VAL A 131 16.20 -3.58 -14.30
CA VAL A 131 16.97 -2.42 -13.82
C VAL A 131 16.18 -1.10 -13.98
N ALA A 132 15.37 -0.96 -15.02
CA ALA A 132 14.59 0.25 -15.24
C ALA A 132 13.44 0.36 -14.23
N ILE A 133 12.78 -0.76 -13.92
CA ILE A 133 11.73 -0.81 -12.89
C ILE A 133 12.33 -0.57 -11.51
N ALA A 134 13.49 -1.16 -11.20
CA ALA A 134 14.20 -0.92 -9.95
C ALA A 134 14.60 0.56 -9.78
N ALA A 135 15.12 1.20 -10.83
CA ALA A 135 15.45 2.62 -10.79
C ALA A 135 14.22 3.51 -10.53
N ARG A 136 13.06 3.15 -11.12
CA ARG A 136 11.80 3.85 -10.90
C ARG A 136 11.26 3.66 -9.49
N TRP A 137 11.34 2.44 -8.95
CA TRP A 137 11.02 2.16 -7.54
C TRP A 137 11.86 3.00 -6.59
N ASN A 138 13.17 3.05 -6.82
CA ASN A 138 14.08 3.84 -5.97
C ASN A 138 13.77 5.34 -6.04
N SER A 139 13.41 5.84 -7.23
CA SER A 139 13.02 7.24 -7.42
C SER A 139 11.75 7.61 -6.66
N LEU A 140 10.82 6.66 -6.45
CA LEU A 140 9.59 6.89 -5.66
C LEU A 140 9.94 7.23 -4.20
N TRP A 141 10.84 6.47 -3.59
CA TRP A 141 11.23 6.63 -2.17
C TRP A 141 12.13 7.84 -1.91
N GLN A 142 12.76 8.37 -2.95
CA GLN A 142 13.60 9.57 -2.89
C GLN A 142 12.81 10.87 -3.05
N GLN A 143 11.50 10.81 -3.30
CA GLN A 143 10.67 12.02 -3.32
C GLN A 143 10.59 12.62 -1.91
N ASP A 144 10.74 13.94 -1.82
CA ASP A 144 10.83 14.67 -0.54
C ASP A 144 9.64 14.44 0.41
N TYR A 145 8.48 14.04 -0.12
CA TYR A 145 7.26 13.75 0.66
C TYR A 145 7.15 12.29 1.14
N ILE A 146 8.05 11.41 0.71
CA ILE A 146 8.04 9.96 0.95
C ILE A 146 9.34 9.49 1.64
N ARG A 147 10.35 10.36 1.77
CA ARG A 147 11.65 9.99 2.36
C ARG A 147 11.50 9.63 3.84
N PHE A 148 11.87 8.39 4.17
CA PHE A 148 12.09 7.96 5.55
C PHE A 148 13.56 8.24 5.90
N ASP A 149 13.81 9.16 6.83
CA ASP A 149 15.18 9.59 7.17
C ASP A 149 16.04 8.44 7.75
N ASP A 150 15.39 7.45 8.37
CA ASP A 150 16.06 6.36 9.10
C ASP A 150 15.95 4.98 8.40
N TYR A 151 15.23 4.86 7.27
CA TYR A 151 14.98 3.58 6.59
C TYR A 151 15.12 3.68 5.07
N ASP A 152 16.04 2.89 4.50
CA ASP A 152 16.21 2.79 3.05
C ASP A 152 15.36 1.65 2.47
N LEU A 153 14.12 1.98 2.10
CA LEU A 153 13.18 1.04 1.48
C LEU A 153 13.56 0.64 0.05
N THR A 154 14.62 1.22 -0.53
CA THR A 154 15.04 0.91 -1.91
C THR A 154 15.70 -0.47 -2.04
N LEU A 155 16.25 -1.00 -0.94
CA LEU A 155 16.90 -2.31 -0.89
C LEU A 155 15.98 -3.42 -0.38
N GLU A 156 14.81 -3.06 0.14
CA GLU A 156 13.88 -3.98 0.76
C GLU A 156 13.14 -4.84 -0.27
N GLN A 157 13.01 -6.13 0.02
CA GLN A 157 12.30 -7.06 -0.85
C GLN A 157 10.79 -6.85 -0.74
N ILE A 158 10.10 -6.76 -1.87
CA ILE A 158 8.65 -6.91 -1.91
C ILE A 158 8.33 -8.39 -1.76
N GLN A 159 7.63 -8.74 -0.69
CA GLN A 159 7.28 -10.12 -0.39
C GLN A 159 5.98 -10.52 -1.05
N ASP A 160 5.91 -11.79 -1.45
CA ASP A 160 4.68 -12.47 -1.83
C ASP A 160 3.98 -12.94 -0.56
N CYS A 161 3.33 -12.00 0.13
CA CYS A 161 2.54 -12.33 1.30
C CYS A 161 1.12 -11.81 1.18
N CYS A 162 0.33 -12.37 2.10
CA CYS A 162 -0.85 -11.73 2.64
C CYS A 162 -2.03 -11.71 1.67
N ASP A 163 -2.19 -12.80 0.90
CA ASP A 163 -3.47 -13.06 0.26
C ASP A 163 -4.46 -13.52 1.35
N VAL A 164 -5.11 -12.55 1.99
CA VAL A 164 -6.24 -12.77 2.91
C VAL A 164 -7.47 -13.12 2.07
N SER A 165 -7.35 -14.17 1.27
CA SER A 165 -8.45 -14.69 0.47
C SER A 165 -9.43 -15.40 1.40
N ASP A 166 -10.61 -14.78 1.53
CA ASP A 166 -11.85 -15.25 2.14
C ASP A 166 -11.72 -16.48 3.06
N ARG A 167 -11.24 -16.26 4.30
CA ARG A 167 -11.54 -17.16 5.42
C ARG A 167 -12.84 -16.76 6.10
#